data_AF-A0A540VYI7-F1
#
_entry.id   AF-A0A540VYI7-F1
#
_cell.length_a   1.000
_cell.length_b   1.000
_cell.length_c   1.000
_cell.angle_alpha   90.00
_cell.angle_beta   90.00
_cell.angle_gamma   90.00
#
_symmetry.space_group_name_H-M   'P 1'
#
loop_
_entity.id
_entity.type
_entity.pdbx_description
1 polymer ?
#
loop_
_entity_poly.entity_id
_entity_poly.type
_entity_poly.pdbx_seq_one_letter_code
_entity_poly.pdbx_strand_id
1 'polypeptide(L)'
;MWKGDRTVNTPTRLAAFALGLVVVLGGAAGIGHAVGPLDTGAKKAASSAHGSNGMPGMPGMPGMSSGQPSAEAPAAGALAAFDRGYALQTRPANLTPGQQTDLSFTVRGPNGAPLTSYQEEHGKELHLILLREDLTQYQHLHPTLAADGSWHVPVTFPAAGGYRMVADFTPAGATENVTLGTDLAVAGDYQPQPLPAPATSAGVDGYTVSMNGQVTAGQSAKLTFEIADTHGLVTDLQPYLGAYGHLVAMRAGDLGYLHVHPDGEPGDGHTAAGPDVAFYVTVPTAGDYRLFLDFQRAGVVHTAAFTVHATASTEEGR
;
A
#
# COMPACT_ATOMS: atom_id res chain seq x y z
N MET A 1 -32.04 -53.31 29.58
CA MET A 1 -31.52 -52.58 30.76
C MET A 1 -30.45 -51.61 30.26
N TRP A 2 -30.84 -50.39 29.85
CA TRP A 2 -29.92 -49.40 29.27
C TRP A 2 -29.55 -48.36 30.35
N LYS A 3 -28.25 -48.19 30.59
CA LYS A 3 -27.67 -47.27 31.60
C LYS A 3 -27.65 -45.85 31.03
N GLY A 4 -28.19 -44.90 31.80
CA GLY A 4 -28.45 -43.53 31.36
C GLY A 4 -27.23 -42.68 31.02
N ASP A 5 -27.41 -41.82 30.02
CA ASP A 5 -26.49 -40.74 29.65
C ASP A 5 -26.41 -39.70 30.77
N ARG A 6 -25.19 -39.38 31.21
CA ARG A 6 -24.93 -38.22 32.07
C ARG A 6 -24.59 -37.03 31.17
N THR A 7 -25.57 -36.16 30.94
CA THR A 7 -25.31 -34.86 30.33
C THR A 7 -24.57 -33.96 31.33
N VAL A 8 -23.30 -33.67 31.07
CA VAL A 8 -22.51 -32.72 31.86
C VAL A 8 -23.09 -31.31 31.66
N ASN A 9 -23.45 -30.64 32.75
CA ASN A 9 -24.05 -29.31 32.74
C ASN A 9 -23.05 -28.22 32.29
N THR A 10 -23.58 -27.17 31.66
CA THR A 10 -22.83 -26.04 31.08
C THR A 10 -21.78 -25.41 32.01
N PRO A 11 -22.02 -25.22 33.33
CA PRO A 11 -21.02 -24.63 34.23
C PRO A 11 -19.76 -25.50 34.34
N THR A 12 -19.93 -26.82 34.36
CA THR A 12 -18.81 -27.77 34.44
C THR A 12 -18.01 -27.82 33.13
N ARG A 13 -18.67 -27.63 31.98
CA ARG A 13 -17.98 -27.50 30.69
C ARG A 13 -17.15 -26.22 30.62
N LEU A 14 -17.71 -25.09 31.10
CA LEU A 14 -17.00 -23.82 31.16
C LEU A 14 -15.81 -23.87 32.13
N ALA A 15 -15.99 -24.50 33.30
CA ALA A 15 -14.91 -24.70 34.26
C ALA A 15 -13.78 -25.59 33.68
N ALA A 16 -14.13 -26.68 32.98
CA ALA A 16 -13.15 -27.55 32.32
C ALA A 16 -12.40 -26.81 31.19
N PHE A 17 -13.11 -25.97 30.43
CA PHE A 17 -12.51 -25.16 29.37
C PHE A 17 -11.54 -24.12 29.92
N ALA A 18 -11.93 -23.38 30.97
CA ALA A 18 -11.06 -22.41 31.64
C ALA A 18 -9.81 -23.08 32.23
N LEU A 19 -9.97 -24.26 32.85
CA LEU A 19 -8.84 -25.03 33.38
C LEU A 19 -7.89 -25.48 32.26
N GLY A 20 -8.43 -25.94 31.13
CA GLY A 20 -7.64 -26.29 29.95
C GLY A 20 -6.85 -25.09 29.40
N LEU A 21 -7.46 -23.91 29.38
CA LEU A 21 -6.83 -22.68 28.89
C LEU A 21 -5.65 -22.25 29.79
N VAL A 22 -5.80 -22.37 31.11
CA VAL A 22 -4.71 -22.11 32.07
C VAL A 22 -3.56 -23.08 31.89
N VAL A 23 -3.83 -24.36 31.64
CA VAL A 23 -2.79 -25.37 31.38
C VAL A 23 -2.04 -25.07 30.07
N VAL A 24 -2.76 -24.72 29.01
CA VAL A 24 -2.15 -24.39 27.70
C VAL A 24 -1.31 -23.11 27.79
N LEU A 25 -1.85 -22.04 28.37
CA LEU A 25 -1.12 -20.77 28.52
C LEU A 25 0.07 -20.90 29.47
N GLY A 26 -0.09 -21.61 30.59
CA GLY A 26 0.99 -21.87 31.54
C GLY A 26 2.08 -22.76 30.95
N GLY A 27 1.71 -23.77 30.16
CA GLY A 27 2.65 -24.62 29.43
C GLY A 27 3.43 -23.84 28.37
N ALA A 28 2.76 -22.98 27.59
CA ALA A 28 3.40 -22.14 26.60
C ALA A 28 4.39 -21.14 27.22
N ALA A 29 4.01 -20.50 28.34
CA ALA A 29 4.90 -19.60 29.09
C ALA A 29 6.11 -20.36 29.67
N GLY A 30 5.90 -21.56 30.20
CA GLY A 30 6.97 -22.42 30.74
C GLY A 30 7.97 -22.86 29.66
N ILE A 31 7.49 -23.25 28.48
CA ILE A 31 8.34 -23.59 27.33
C ILE A 31 9.10 -22.34 26.87
N GLY A 32 8.45 -21.19 26.75
CA GLY A 32 9.07 -19.92 26.36
C GLY A 32 10.21 -19.48 27.29
N HIS A 33 10.11 -19.76 28.60
CA HIS A 33 11.19 -19.51 29.55
C HIS A 33 12.37 -20.49 29.42
N ALA A 34 12.14 -21.72 28.93
CA ALA A 34 13.18 -22.74 28.78
C ALA A 34 13.99 -22.60 27.48
N VAL A 35 13.38 -22.08 26.41
CA VAL A 35 14.08 -21.86 25.13
C VAL A 35 14.80 -20.51 25.02
N GLY A 36 14.62 -19.61 25.99
CA GLY A 36 15.26 -18.29 26.01
C GLY A 36 14.77 -17.36 24.89
N PRO A 37 15.04 -16.05 24.96
CA PRO A 37 14.75 -15.14 23.86
C PRO A 37 15.58 -15.55 22.64
N LEU A 38 14.95 -15.66 21.48
CA LEU A 38 15.69 -15.60 20.21
C LEU A 38 16.23 -14.17 20.10
N ASP A 39 17.54 -14.04 19.96
CA ASP A 39 18.21 -12.75 19.72
C ASP A 39 17.77 -12.17 18.35
N THR A 40 16.58 -11.59 18.30
CA THR A 40 16.30 -10.53 17.33
C THR A 40 17.01 -9.29 17.86
N GLY A 41 18.08 -8.86 17.20
CA GLY A 41 19.01 -7.79 17.61
C GLY A 41 18.40 -6.39 17.77
N ALA A 42 17.30 -6.24 18.49
CA ALA A 42 16.74 -4.97 18.92
C ALA A 42 17.50 -4.50 20.16
N LYS A 43 18.49 -3.62 19.97
CA LYS A 43 19.07 -2.86 21.07
C LYS A 43 17.97 -2.02 21.71
N LYS A 44 17.75 -2.25 23.01
CA LYS A 44 16.91 -1.42 23.90
C LYS A 44 17.40 0.03 23.85
N ALA A 45 16.66 0.90 23.20
CA ALA A 45 16.85 2.34 23.36
C ALA A 45 16.30 2.74 24.74
N ALA A 46 17.19 3.24 25.60
CA ALA A 46 16.85 3.79 26.89
C ALA A 46 16.09 5.12 26.72
N SER A 47 14.98 5.25 27.41
CA SER A 47 14.21 6.49 27.54
C SER A 47 15.01 7.52 28.35
N SER A 48 15.58 8.52 27.68
CA SER A 48 16.13 9.71 28.33
C SER A 48 15.04 10.77 28.46
N ALA A 49 14.65 11.03 29.70
CA ALA A 49 13.86 12.20 30.07
C ALA A 49 14.69 13.47 29.82
N HIS A 50 14.12 14.46 29.12
CA HIS A 50 14.70 15.80 29.03
C HIS A 50 13.86 16.80 29.81
N GLY A 51 14.46 17.23 30.92
CA GLY A 51 14.00 18.31 31.76
C GLY A 51 14.15 19.66 31.08
N SER A 52 13.20 20.53 31.42
CA SER A 52 13.16 21.94 31.12
C SER A 52 14.40 22.68 31.61
N ASN A 53 15.02 23.49 30.76
CA ASN A 53 15.71 24.72 31.17
C ASN A 53 15.57 25.76 30.04
N GLY A 54 14.77 26.79 30.31
CA GLY A 54 14.64 27.94 29.43
C GLY A 54 15.75 28.97 29.64
N MET A 55 16.06 29.70 28.57
CA MET A 55 16.61 31.07 28.62
C MET A 55 16.01 31.88 27.44
N PRO A 56 15.81 33.21 27.58
CA PRO A 56 14.97 33.98 26.66
C PRO A 56 15.74 34.81 25.63
N GLY A 57 15.22 34.81 24.40
CA GLY A 57 15.00 36.00 23.56
C GLY A 57 16.17 36.62 22.76
N MET A 58 16.04 36.61 21.42
CA MET A 58 16.31 37.76 20.55
C MET A 58 15.47 37.66 19.25
N PRO A 59 14.86 38.75 18.74
CA PRO A 59 14.08 38.75 17.50
C PRO A 59 14.84 39.35 16.30
N GLY A 60 14.65 38.75 15.11
CA GLY A 60 14.77 39.43 13.82
C GLY A 60 15.75 38.83 12.82
N MET A 61 15.23 38.18 11.77
CA MET A 61 15.45 38.46 10.33
C MET A 61 14.80 37.35 9.47
N PRO A 62 14.08 37.68 8.38
CA PRO A 62 13.43 36.69 7.51
C PRO A 62 14.39 36.22 6.41
N GLY A 63 14.59 34.90 6.31
CA GLY A 63 15.48 34.30 5.31
C GLY A 63 15.10 32.85 5.01
N MET A 64 14.64 32.66 3.78
CA MET A 64 14.46 31.44 2.99
C MET A 64 14.84 30.11 3.66
N SER A 65 13.83 29.28 3.94
CA SER A 65 14.01 27.83 4.06
C SER A 65 13.20 27.15 2.98
N SER A 66 13.90 26.68 1.95
CA SER A 66 13.44 25.65 1.04
C SER A 66 13.15 24.39 1.86
N GLY A 67 11.89 24.23 2.28
CA GLY A 67 11.44 23.04 2.98
C GLY A 67 11.53 21.84 2.05
N GLN A 68 12.52 20.99 2.26
CA GLN A 68 12.39 19.59 1.86
C GLN A 68 11.17 19.03 2.59
N PRO A 69 10.19 18.45 1.90
CA PRO A 69 9.20 17.64 2.58
C PRO A 69 9.91 16.39 3.06
N SER A 70 10.26 16.36 4.34
CA SER A 70 10.51 15.13 5.08
C SER A 70 9.18 14.40 5.20
N ALA A 71 8.74 13.76 4.13
CA ALA A 71 7.70 12.74 4.23
C ALA A 71 8.35 11.56 4.96
N GLU A 72 8.10 11.46 6.27
CA GLU A 72 8.25 10.18 6.97
C GLU A 72 7.36 9.20 6.21
N ALA A 73 7.97 8.30 5.43
CA ALA A 73 7.24 7.25 4.76
C ALA A 73 6.51 6.45 5.85
N PRO A 74 5.17 6.35 5.82
CA PRO A 74 4.46 5.53 6.79
C PRO A 74 5.05 4.12 6.71
N ALA A 75 5.40 3.56 7.88
CA ALA A 75 5.89 2.20 7.98
C ALA A 75 4.91 1.29 7.24
N ALA A 76 5.36 0.60 6.18
CA ALA A 76 4.60 -0.28 5.28
C ALA A 76 3.30 -0.83 5.91
N GLY A 77 2.25 -0.02 5.86
CA GLY A 77 1.09 -0.11 6.75
C GLY A 77 -0.19 -0.53 6.05
N ALA A 78 -0.14 -0.70 4.73
CA ALA A 78 -1.27 -1.11 3.88
C ALA A 78 -1.70 -2.57 4.07
N LEU A 79 -1.27 -3.23 5.14
CA LEU A 79 -1.65 -4.61 5.43
C LEU A 79 -2.88 -4.71 6.33
N ALA A 80 -3.18 -3.65 7.09
CA ALA A 80 -4.26 -3.66 8.06
C ALA A 80 -5.56 -3.12 7.46
N ALA A 81 -6.66 -3.81 7.73
CA ALA A 81 -7.99 -3.30 7.48
C ALA A 81 -8.39 -2.17 8.44
N PHE A 82 -7.48 -1.77 9.34
CA PHE A 82 -7.69 -0.73 10.34
C PHE A 82 -6.40 0.05 10.58
N ASP A 83 -6.46 1.37 10.51
CA ASP A 83 -5.37 2.29 10.86
C ASP A 83 -5.95 3.60 11.41
N ARG A 84 -5.34 4.15 12.47
CA ARG A 84 -5.70 5.45 13.08
C ARG A 84 -7.21 5.66 13.32
N GLY A 85 -7.95 4.59 13.62
CA GLY A 85 -9.41 4.65 13.85
C GLY A 85 -10.26 4.45 12.59
N TYR A 86 -9.65 4.47 11.41
CA TYR A 86 -10.31 4.16 10.15
C TYR A 86 -10.36 2.65 9.93
N ALA A 87 -11.45 2.15 9.34
CA ALA A 87 -11.61 0.73 9.04
C ALA A 87 -12.14 0.50 7.62
N LEU A 88 -11.56 -0.43 6.88
CA LEU A 88 -12.03 -0.86 5.57
C LEU A 88 -12.99 -2.04 5.73
N GLN A 89 -14.22 -1.89 5.26
CA GLN A 89 -15.25 -2.92 5.30
C GLN A 89 -15.71 -3.27 3.89
N THR A 90 -15.50 -4.51 3.47
CA THR A 90 -16.03 -5.04 2.21
C THR A 90 -17.38 -5.72 2.43
N ARG A 91 -18.21 -5.73 1.38
CA ARG A 91 -19.40 -6.59 1.35
C ARG A 91 -19.00 -7.96 0.78
N PRO A 92 -19.48 -9.08 1.34
CA PRO A 92 -19.24 -10.39 0.75
C PRO A 92 -19.74 -10.43 -0.71
N ALA A 93 -18.86 -10.84 -1.61
CA ALA A 93 -19.18 -11.01 -3.02
C ALA A 93 -18.61 -12.34 -3.52
N ASN A 94 -19.37 -13.05 -4.36
CA ASN A 94 -18.86 -14.21 -5.08
C ASN A 94 -18.11 -13.70 -6.32
N LEU A 95 -16.81 -13.46 -6.16
CA LEU A 95 -15.96 -12.97 -7.24
C LEU A 95 -15.54 -14.14 -8.15
N THR A 96 -15.80 -14.02 -9.45
CA THR A 96 -15.45 -15.04 -10.45
C THR A 96 -14.64 -14.39 -11.58
N PRO A 97 -13.57 -15.04 -12.09
CA PRO A 97 -12.76 -14.49 -13.16
C PRO A 97 -13.56 -14.25 -14.44
N GLY A 98 -13.26 -13.16 -15.14
CA GLY A 98 -13.90 -12.76 -16.40
C GLY A 98 -15.35 -12.27 -16.27
N GLN A 99 -15.95 -12.36 -15.08
CA GLN A 99 -17.27 -11.81 -14.82
C GLN A 99 -17.15 -10.41 -14.23
N GLN A 100 -17.80 -9.44 -14.89
CA GLN A 100 -17.90 -8.10 -14.33
C GLN A 100 -18.78 -8.13 -13.08
N THR A 101 -18.30 -7.51 -12.01
CA THR A 101 -19.01 -7.30 -10.76
C THR A 101 -18.92 -5.83 -10.35
N ASP A 102 -19.92 -5.35 -9.62
CA ASP A 102 -19.82 -4.08 -8.92
C ASP A 102 -19.18 -4.34 -7.55
N LEU A 103 -17.91 -3.96 -7.39
CA LEU A 103 -17.21 -4.10 -6.13
C LEU A 103 -17.64 -2.96 -5.19
N SER A 104 -18.14 -3.32 -4.01
CA SER A 104 -18.66 -2.37 -3.04
C SER A 104 -18.02 -2.53 -1.66
N PHE A 105 -17.63 -1.41 -1.08
CA PHE A 105 -16.99 -1.33 0.23
C PHE A 105 -17.29 0.01 0.93
N THR A 106 -16.92 0.13 2.19
CA THR A 106 -17.08 1.34 3.00
C THR A 106 -15.81 1.55 3.81
N VAL A 107 -15.36 2.80 3.91
CA VAL A 107 -14.40 3.22 4.93
C VAL A 107 -15.20 3.75 6.11
N ARG A 108 -14.97 3.23 7.31
CA ARG A 108 -15.51 3.79 8.55
C ARG A 108 -14.49 4.73 9.15
N GLY A 109 -14.94 5.87 9.69
CA GLY A 109 -14.10 6.79 10.44
C GLY A 109 -13.91 6.35 11.91
N PRO A 110 -13.11 7.11 12.68
CA PRO A 110 -12.84 6.84 14.10
C PRO A 110 -14.07 6.78 15.00
N ASN A 111 -15.18 7.40 14.58
CA ASN A 111 -16.47 7.34 15.27
C ASN A 111 -17.30 6.08 14.92
N GLY A 112 -16.77 5.20 14.06
CA GLY A 112 -17.45 3.99 13.56
C GLY A 112 -18.49 4.23 12.47
N ALA A 113 -18.81 5.48 12.13
CA ALA A 113 -19.74 5.81 11.04
C ALA A 113 -19.02 5.70 9.68
N PRO A 114 -19.76 5.46 8.57
CA PRO A 114 -19.21 5.61 7.23
C PRO A 114 -18.59 6.99 7.04
N LEU A 115 -17.36 7.04 6.52
CA LEU A 115 -16.71 8.27 6.09
C LEU A 115 -17.31 8.68 4.74
N THR A 116 -17.73 9.94 4.63
CA THR A 116 -18.42 10.46 3.44
C THR A 116 -17.79 11.75 2.91
N SER A 117 -16.65 12.16 3.45
CA SER A 117 -16.00 13.42 3.10
C SER A 117 -14.50 13.18 3.01
N TYR A 118 -13.95 13.45 1.84
CA TYR A 118 -12.59 13.14 1.44
C TYR A 118 -11.98 14.38 0.78
N GLN A 119 -10.67 14.39 0.65
CA GLN A 119 -9.95 15.38 -0.17
C GLN A 119 -9.66 14.77 -1.52
N GLU A 120 -9.73 15.60 -2.57
CA GLU A 120 -9.24 15.18 -3.88
C GLU A 120 -7.71 15.24 -3.89
N GLU A 121 -7.08 14.10 -4.12
CA GLU A 121 -5.66 13.96 -4.42
C GLU A 121 -5.55 13.35 -5.82
N HIS A 122 -4.68 13.91 -6.66
CA HIS A 122 -4.57 13.48 -8.06
C HIS A 122 -5.94 13.45 -8.80
N GLY A 123 -6.82 14.40 -8.48
CA GLY A 123 -8.14 14.54 -9.10
C GLY A 123 -9.15 13.45 -8.72
N LYS A 124 -8.88 12.67 -7.66
CA LYS A 124 -9.80 11.66 -7.12
C LYS A 124 -9.83 11.69 -5.60
N GLU A 125 -10.97 11.35 -5.03
CA GLU A 125 -11.13 11.26 -3.57
C GLU A 125 -10.54 9.96 -2.98
N LEU A 126 -10.40 8.92 -3.81
CA LEU A 126 -9.89 7.61 -3.39
C LEU A 126 -9.26 6.88 -4.58
N HIS A 127 -8.06 6.34 -4.36
CA HIS A 127 -7.40 5.39 -5.26
C HIS A 127 -7.58 3.98 -4.72
N LEU A 128 -8.08 3.08 -5.58
CA LEU A 128 -8.28 1.68 -5.25
C LEU A 128 -7.33 0.81 -6.06
N ILE A 129 -6.42 0.13 -5.39
CA ILE A 129 -5.50 -0.83 -6.01
C ILE A 129 -5.98 -2.24 -5.75
N LEU A 130 -6.09 -3.04 -6.81
CA LEU A 130 -6.34 -4.47 -6.74
C LEU A 130 -5.14 -5.21 -7.30
N LEU A 131 -4.51 -6.05 -6.48
CA LEU A 131 -3.28 -6.73 -6.83
C LEU A 131 -3.34 -8.20 -6.42
N ARG A 132 -3.12 -9.12 -7.36
CA ARG A 132 -3.05 -10.55 -7.05
C ARG A 132 -1.80 -10.84 -6.21
N GLU A 133 -1.88 -11.81 -5.31
CA GLU A 133 -0.80 -12.16 -4.38
C GLU A 133 0.55 -12.45 -5.05
N ASP A 134 0.55 -12.92 -6.28
CA ASP A 134 1.76 -13.20 -7.08
C ASP A 134 2.28 -12.00 -7.89
N LEU A 135 1.70 -10.81 -7.69
CA LEU A 135 2.09 -9.55 -8.34
C LEU A 135 1.92 -9.51 -9.86
N THR A 136 1.18 -10.47 -10.44
CA THR A 136 1.01 -10.56 -11.91
C THR A 136 -0.26 -9.93 -12.45
N GLN A 137 -1.23 -9.63 -11.58
CA GLN A 137 -2.47 -8.93 -11.97
C GLN A 137 -2.62 -7.68 -11.12
N TYR A 138 -2.79 -6.54 -11.77
CA TYR A 138 -2.89 -5.22 -11.16
C TYR A 138 -4.03 -4.44 -11.82
N GLN A 139 -4.79 -3.70 -11.02
CA GLN A 139 -5.74 -2.70 -11.49
C GLN A 139 -5.69 -1.48 -10.57
N HIS A 140 -5.63 -0.29 -11.19
CA HIS A 140 -5.75 1.00 -10.52
C HIS A 140 -7.10 1.60 -10.87
N LEU A 141 -7.97 1.68 -9.87
CA LEU A 141 -9.37 2.02 -10.04
C LEU A 141 -9.74 3.25 -9.23
N HIS A 142 -10.76 3.97 -9.72
CA HIS A 142 -11.30 5.15 -9.06
C HIS A 142 -12.80 4.93 -8.81
N PRO A 143 -13.16 4.33 -7.66
CA PRO A 143 -14.56 4.10 -7.33
C PRO A 143 -15.31 5.42 -7.13
N THR A 144 -16.63 5.35 -7.22
CA THR A 144 -17.53 6.49 -6.95
C THR A 144 -18.16 6.35 -5.57
N LEU A 145 -18.21 7.46 -4.82
CA LEU A 145 -18.85 7.54 -3.51
C LEU A 145 -20.36 7.73 -3.65
N ALA A 146 -21.13 6.86 -3.01
CA ALA A 146 -22.58 7.02 -2.83
C ALA A 146 -22.89 7.83 -1.56
N ALA A 147 -24.10 8.40 -1.50
CA ALA A 147 -24.54 9.25 -0.39
C ALA A 147 -24.59 8.54 0.98
N ASP A 148 -24.65 7.21 1.01
CA ASP A 148 -24.62 6.39 2.23
C ASP A 148 -23.19 6.07 2.73
N GLY A 149 -22.16 6.58 2.05
CA GLY A 149 -20.76 6.32 2.35
C GLY A 149 -20.20 5.02 1.76
N SER A 150 -20.96 4.34 0.88
CA SER A 150 -20.44 3.20 0.14
C SER A 150 -19.72 3.63 -1.13
N TRP A 151 -18.59 3.00 -1.40
CA TRP A 151 -17.81 3.12 -2.62
C TRP A 151 -18.20 2.00 -3.58
N HIS A 152 -18.26 2.32 -4.87
CA HIS A 152 -18.67 1.40 -5.94
C HIS A 152 -17.74 1.50 -7.14
N VAL A 153 -17.38 0.36 -7.73
CA VAL A 153 -16.63 0.32 -8.99
C VAL A 153 -16.96 -0.94 -9.79
N PRO A 154 -17.31 -0.82 -11.09
CA PRO A 154 -17.38 -1.98 -11.96
C PRO A 154 -15.97 -2.51 -12.20
N VAL A 155 -15.76 -3.79 -11.89
CA VAL A 155 -14.46 -4.46 -12.03
C VAL A 155 -14.64 -5.84 -12.62
N THR A 156 -13.69 -6.25 -13.45
CA THR A 156 -13.56 -7.64 -13.91
C THR A 156 -12.21 -8.17 -13.44
N PHE A 157 -12.21 -9.22 -12.63
CA PHE A 157 -10.96 -9.88 -12.23
C PHE A 157 -10.51 -10.82 -13.35
N PRO A 158 -9.29 -10.70 -13.89
CA PRO A 158 -8.86 -11.49 -15.04
C PRO A 158 -8.54 -12.95 -14.68
N ALA A 159 -8.20 -13.25 -13.42
CA ALA A 159 -7.76 -14.57 -12.99
C ALA A 159 -8.27 -14.91 -11.58
N ALA A 160 -8.27 -16.20 -11.25
CA ALA A 160 -8.56 -16.68 -9.89
C ALA A 160 -7.36 -16.45 -8.97
N GLY A 161 -7.60 -16.35 -7.66
CA GLY A 161 -6.57 -16.21 -6.64
C GLY A 161 -6.95 -15.23 -5.53
N GLY A 162 -6.04 -15.09 -4.56
CA GLY A 162 -6.10 -14.02 -3.57
C GLY A 162 -5.67 -12.70 -4.18
N TYR A 163 -6.43 -11.65 -3.89
CA TYR A 163 -6.14 -10.27 -4.28
C TYR A 163 -6.06 -9.39 -3.05
N ARG A 164 -4.99 -8.63 -2.92
CA ARG A 164 -4.91 -7.48 -2.02
C ARG A 164 -5.72 -6.33 -2.62
N MET A 165 -6.67 -5.83 -1.85
CA MET A 165 -7.37 -4.59 -2.11
C MET A 165 -6.78 -3.51 -1.19
N VAL A 166 -6.28 -2.43 -1.77
CA VAL A 166 -5.75 -1.26 -1.05
C VAL A 166 -6.60 -0.05 -1.36
N ALA A 167 -7.10 0.62 -0.34
CA ALA A 167 -7.76 1.92 -0.43
C ALA A 167 -6.80 2.98 0.10
N ASP A 168 -6.46 3.93 -0.75
CA ASP A 168 -5.58 5.07 -0.48
C ASP A 168 -6.41 6.36 -0.62
N PHE A 169 -6.51 7.11 0.47
CA PHE A 169 -7.36 8.29 0.56
C PHE A 169 -6.92 9.25 1.67
N THR A 170 -7.30 10.51 1.53
CA THR A 170 -7.14 11.51 2.60
C THR A 170 -8.51 11.98 3.08
N PRO A 171 -8.89 11.76 4.35
CA PRO A 171 -10.11 12.31 4.92
C PRO A 171 -10.17 13.84 4.82
N ALA A 172 -11.37 14.41 4.64
CA ALA A 172 -11.53 15.86 4.61
C ALA A 172 -11.01 16.52 5.90
N GLY A 173 -10.12 17.51 5.75
CA GLY A 173 -9.52 18.25 6.87
C GLY A 173 -8.36 17.52 7.58
N ALA A 174 -8.00 16.31 7.15
CA ALA A 174 -6.77 15.66 7.58
C ALA A 174 -5.55 16.21 6.82
N THR A 175 -4.38 16.15 7.43
CA THR A 175 -3.10 16.53 6.78
C THR A 175 -2.31 15.34 6.27
N GLU A 176 -2.75 14.13 6.60
CA GLU A 176 -2.05 12.89 6.30
C GLU A 176 -2.97 11.94 5.54
N ASN A 177 -2.41 11.30 4.52
CA ASN A 177 -3.04 10.21 3.79
C ASN A 177 -3.24 8.98 4.69
N VAL A 178 -4.26 8.18 4.39
CA VAL A 178 -4.57 6.90 5.03
C VAL A 178 -4.58 5.81 3.97
N THR A 179 -3.81 4.75 4.22
CA THR A 179 -3.83 3.54 3.40
C THR A 179 -4.38 2.37 4.20
N LEU A 180 -5.47 1.76 3.72
CA LEU A 180 -6.08 0.57 4.34
C LEU A 180 -6.05 -0.60 3.36
N GLY A 181 -5.83 -1.80 3.89
CA GLY A 181 -5.76 -3.02 3.08
C GLY A 181 -6.67 -4.13 3.57
N THR A 182 -7.22 -4.90 2.64
CA THR A 182 -7.93 -6.15 2.93
C THR A 182 -7.72 -7.15 1.80
N ASP A 183 -8.07 -8.40 2.03
CA ASP A 183 -7.94 -9.46 1.03
C ASP A 183 -9.31 -9.79 0.42
N LEU A 184 -9.30 -10.05 -0.88
CA LEU A 184 -10.42 -10.53 -1.67
C LEU A 184 -10.07 -11.92 -2.21
N ALA A 185 -11.04 -12.82 -2.22
CA ALA A 185 -10.89 -14.14 -2.83
C ALA A 185 -11.67 -14.19 -4.14
N VAL A 186 -10.96 -14.41 -5.25
CA VAL A 186 -11.55 -14.65 -6.56
C VAL A 186 -11.57 -16.15 -6.82
N ALA A 187 -12.77 -16.73 -6.90
CA ALA A 187 -12.98 -18.16 -7.00
C ALA A 187 -12.42 -18.76 -8.30
N GLY A 188 -11.90 -19.98 -8.23
CA GLY A 188 -11.42 -20.71 -9.41
C GLY A 188 -10.09 -21.38 -9.16
N ASP A 189 -9.49 -21.89 -10.23
CA ASP A 189 -8.20 -22.57 -10.18
C ASP A 189 -7.05 -21.56 -10.13
N TYR A 190 -6.50 -21.35 -8.94
CA TYR A 190 -5.36 -20.47 -8.73
C TYR A 190 -4.06 -21.17 -9.14
N GLN A 191 -3.48 -20.71 -10.25
CA GLN A 191 -2.12 -21.07 -10.67
C GLN A 191 -1.18 -19.88 -10.39
N PRO A 192 -0.34 -19.93 -9.33
CA PRO A 192 0.62 -18.88 -9.02
C PRO A 192 1.64 -18.73 -10.13
N GLN A 193 1.95 -17.49 -10.49
CA GLN A 193 3.03 -17.18 -11.43
C GLN A 193 4.26 -16.69 -10.68
N PRO A 194 5.49 -16.96 -11.17
CA PRO A 194 6.69 -16.40 -10.57
C PRO A 194 6.72 -14.87 -10.77
N LEU A 195 7.26 -14.15 -9.78
CA LEU A 195 7.57 -12.73 -9.93
C LEU A 195 8.52 -12.55 -11.14
N PRO A 196 8.21 -11.64 -12.09
CA PRO A 196 9.13 -11.34 -13.19
C PRO A 196 10.48 -10.86 -12.66
N ALA A 197 11.58 -11.28 -13.30
CA ALA A 197 12.92 -10.88 -12.90
C ALA A 197 13.11 -9.34 -13.00
N PRO A 198 14.02 -8.75 -12.20
CA PRO A 198 14.31 -7.33 -12.29
C PRO A 198 14.70 -6.89 -13.70
N ALA A 199 14.13 -5.77 -14.14
CA ALA A 199 14.36 -5.22 -15.48
C ALA A 199 14.26 -3.69 -15.46
N THR A 200 15.05 -3.04 -16.32
CA THR A 200 15.01 -1.59 -16.54
C THR A 200 14.23 -1.21 -17.80
N SER A 201 13.56 -2.16 -18.45
CA SER A 201 12.71 -1.92 -19.60
C SER A 201 11.49 -2.81 -19.56
N ALA A 202 10.33 -2.27 -19.93
CA ALA A 202 9.07 -3.00 -20.03
C ALA A 202 8.34 -2.62 -21.32
N GLY A 203 7.76 -3.60 -22.00
CA GLY A 203 6.87 -3.39 -23.14
C GLY A 203 5.41 -3.43 -22.73
N VAL A 204 4.60 -2.50 -23.22
CA VAL A 204 3.14 -2.46 -23.00
C VAL A 204 2.45 -1.84 -24.20
N ASP A 205 1.45 -2.51 -24.78
CA ASP A 205 0.57 -1.96 -25.83
C ASP A 205 1.29 -1.26 -27.02
N GLY A 206 2.48 -1.73 -27.38
CA GLY A 206 3.29 -1.13 -28.46
C GLY A 206 4.27 -0.04 -28.01
N TYR A 207 4.26 0.32 -26.73
CA TYR A 207 5.24 1.19 -26.10
C TYR A 207 6.38 0.38 -25.48
N THR A 208 7.57 0.98 -25.48
CA THR A 208 8.72 0.58 -24.65
C THR A 208 8.95 1.65 -23.62
N VAL A 209 8.95 1.27 -22.35
CA VAL A 209 9.23 2.16 -21.24
C VAL A 209 10.58 1.77 -20.63
N SER A 210 11.53 2.70 -20.62
CA SER A 210 12.85 2.53 -20.02
C SER A 210 12.91 3.23 -18.67
N MET A 211 13.32 2.52 -17.63
CA MET A 211 13.45 3.04 -16.27
C MET A 211 14.92 3.33 -15.94
N ASN A 212 15.19 4.55 -15.52
CA ASN A 212 16.47 5.00 -14.98
C ASN A 212 16.35 5.29 -13.48
N GLY A 213 17.40 5.00 -12.73
CA GLY A 213 17.46 5.15 -11.28
C GLY A 213 17.67 3.82 -10.56
N GLN A 214 18.05 3.91 -9.29
CA GLN A 214 18.26 2.75 -8.42
C GLN A 214 17.62 3.02 -7.07
N VAL A 215 17.07 1.97 -6.47
CA VAL A 215 16.38 2.07 -5.20
C VAL A 215 17.27 1.50 -4.10
N THR A 216 17.49 2.28 -3.05
CA THR A 216 18.19 1.84 -1.85
C THR A 216 17.25 1.99 -0.66
N ALA A 217 17.20 0.98 0.20
CA ALA A 217 16.34 0.98 1.37
C ALA A 217 16.62 2.18 2.30
N GLY A 218 15.58 2.90 2.71
CA GLY A 218 15.66 4.06 3.59
C GLY A 218 16.12 5.36 2.90
N GLN A 219 16.37 5.35 1.59
CA GLN A 219 16.78 6.52 0.83
C GLN A 219 15.71 6.91 -0.19
N SER A 220 15.47 8.21 -0.33
CA SER A 220 14.65 8.73 -1.43
C SER A 220 15.44 8.60 -2.73
N ALA A 221 14.84 7.93 -3.70
CA ALA A 221 15.39 7.70 -5.03
C ALA A 221 14.50 8.37 -6.08
N LYS A 222 15.13 9.06 -7.03
CA LYS A 222 14.45 9.53 -8.24
C LYS A 222 14.44 8.41 -9.27
N LEU A 223 13.26 7.96 -9.68
CA LEU A 223 13.06 7.06 -10.80
C LEU A 223 12.52 7.86 -11.98
N THR A 224 13.14 7.73 -13.15
CA THR A 224 12.71 8.37 -14.39
C THR A 224 12.30 7.31 -15.39
N PHE A 225 11.12 7.44 -15.97
CA PHE A 225 10.58 6.55 -16.98
C PHE A 225 10.52 7.28 -18.32
N GLU A 226 11.34 6.85 -19.28
CA GLU A 226 11.35 7.35 -20.65
C GLU A 226 10.42 6.48 -21.50
N ILE A 227 9.43 7.10 -22.15
CA ILE A 227 8.41 6.39 -22.94
C ILE A 227 8.70 6.58 -24.43
N ALA A 228 8.79 5.47 -25.16
CA ALA A 228 8.97 5.44 -26.60
C ALA A 228 7.95 4.51 -27.28
N ASP A 229 7.61 4.80 -28.52
CA ASP A 229 6.87 3.92 -29.42
C ASP A 229 7.69 3.64 -30.70
N THR A 230 7.08 3.00 -31.70
CA THR A 230 7.75 2.70 -32.98
C THR A 230 8.12 3.94 -33.80
N HIS A 231 7.61 5.12 -33.44
CA HIS A 231 7.86 6.41 -34.09
C HIS A 231 8.90 7.26 -33.35
N GLY A 232 9.33 6.87 -32.15
CA GLY A 232 10.36 7.55 -31.36
C GLY A 232 9.91 7.84 -29.93
N LEU A 233 10.52 8.86 -29.32
CA LEU A 233 10.18 9.32 -27.97
C LEU A 233 8.78 9.96 -27.95
N VAL A 234 7.97 9.59 -26.96
CA VAL A 234 6.60 10.09 -26.77
C VAL A 234 6.65 11.44 -26.07
N THR A 235 6.22 12.52 -26.71
CA THR A 235 6.28 13.89 -26.14
C THR A 235 4.92 14.58 -26.04
N ASP A 236 3.86 13.79 -26.18
CA ASP A 236 2.45 14.20 -26.22
C ASP A 236 1.60 13.40 -25.22
N LEU A 237 2.16 13.05 -24.06
CA LEU A 237 1.41 12.41 -22.98
C LEU A 237 0.22 13.29 -22.57
N GLN A 238 -0.91 12.64 -22.30
CA GLN A 238 -2.10 13.32 -21.80
C GLN A 238 -2.09 13.31 -20.28
N PRO A 239 -2.52 14.41 -19.63
CA PRO A 239 -2.81 14.40 -18.22
C PRO A 239 -3.84 13.32 -17.88
N TYR A 240 -3.49 12.44 -16.97
CA TYR A 240 -4.37 11.48 -16.35
C TYR A 240 -4.33 11.76 -14.86
N LEU A 241 -5.48 11.94 -14.18
CA LEU A 241 -5.52 12.15 -12.72
C LEU A 241 -4.56 13.27 -12.25
N GLY A 242 -4.49 14.37 -13.00
CA GLY A 242 -3.65 15.52 -12.66
C GLY A 242 -2.14 15.33 -12.82
N ALA A 243 -1.65 14.22 -13.41
CA ALA A 243 -0.23 14.02 -13.72
C ALA A 243 -0.02 13.41 -15.12
N TYR A 244 1.22 13.39 -15.61
CA TYR A 244 1.55 12.67 -16.86
C TYR A 244 1.80 11.16 -16.63
N GLY A 245 1.85 10.73 -15.37
CA GLY A 245 1.78 9.31 -15.00
C GLY A 245 1.63 9.11 -13.50
N HIS A 246 1.28 7.88 -13.12
CA HIS A 246 1.08 7.43 -11.74
C HIS A 246 1.93 6.20 -11.49
N LEU A 247 2.62 6.15 -10.35
CA LEU A 247 3.43 5.00 -9.98
C LEU A 247 2.88 4.36 -8.71
N VAL A 248 2.63 3.06 -8.75
CA VAL A 248 2.36 2.26 -7.55
C VAL A 248 3.52 1.30 -7.35
N ALA A 249 4.04 1.22 -6.13
CA ALA A 249 5.12 0.30 -5.79
C ALA A 249 4.67 -0.66 -4.68
N MET A 250 4.88 -1.95 -4.90
CA MET A 250 4.42 -3.03 -4.03
C MET A 250 5.59 -3.93 -3.66
N ARG A 251 5.85 -4.11 -2.37
CA ARG A 251 6.89 -5.03 -1.90
C ARG A 251 6.50 -6.48 -2.17
N ALA A 252 7.42 -7.25 -2.75
CA ALA A 252 7.22 -8.68 -2.94
C ALA A 252 7.20 -9.42 -1.60
N GLY A 253 6.32 -10.42 -1.50
CA GLY A 253 6.17 -11.28 -0.33
C GLY A 253 5.02 -10.85 0.58
N ASP A 254 4.98 -9.59 1.00
CA ASP A 254 3.92 -9.09 1.89
C ASP A 254 2.99 -8.05 1.27
N LEU A 255 3.25 -7.60 0.04
CA LEU A 255 2.43 -6.61 -0.67
C LEU A 255 2.38 -5.26 0.06
N GLY A 256 3.47 -4.89 0.74
CA GLY A 256 3.62 -3.55 1.31
C GLY A 256 3.48 -2.49 0.22
N TYR A 257 2.37 -1.74 0.25
CA TYR A 257 2.09 -0.64 -0.66
C TYR A 257 2.90 0.60 -0.29
N LEU A 258 3.37 1.30 -1.31
CA LEU A 258 4.04 2.58 -1.20
C LEU A 258 3.29 3.60 -2.03
N HIS A 259 2.87 4.67 -1.37
CA HIS A 259 2.38 5.87 -2.04
C HIS A 259 3.56 6.58 -2.68
N VAL A 260 3.44 6.93 -3.96
CA VAL A 260 4.51 7.58 -4.73
C VAL A 260 3.98 8.87 -5.33
N HIS A 261 4.77 9.94 -5.27
CA HIS A 261 4.43 11.22 -5.85
C HIS A 261 5.18 11.47 -7.17
N PRO A 262 4.51 12.00 -8.20
CA PRO A 262 5.17 12.48 -9.41
C PRO A 262 6.03 13.71 -9.12
N ASP A 263 7.12 13.86 -9.86
CA ASP A 263 7.98 15.04 -9.88
C ASP A 263 7.43 16.05 -10.91
N GLY A 264 6.43 16.81 -10.48
CA GLY A 264 5.80 17.87 -11.27
C GLY A 264 4.38 17.55 -11.77
N GLU A 265 3.69 18.58 -12.28
CA GLU A 265 2.29 18.48 -12.71
C GLU A 265 2.01 19.26 -14.01
N PRO A 266 1.02 18.83 -14.82
CA PRO A 266 0.64 19.55 -16.03
C PRO A 266 0.24 21.00 -15.74
N GLY A 267 0.90 21.93 -16.42
CA GLY A 267 0.60 23.37 -16.32
C GLY A 267 1.41 24.14 -15.27
N ASP A 268 2.34 23.49 -14.56
CA ASP A 268 3.27 24.13 -13.61
C ASP A 268 4.36 25.01 -14.29
N GLY A 269 4.43 24.98 -15.62
CA GLY A 269 5.39 25.74 -16.44
C GLY A 269 6.76 25.08 -16.63
N HIS A 270 7.00 23.91 -16.05
CA HIS A 270 8.29 23.22 -16.09
C HIS A 270 8.17 21.73 -16.47
N THR A 271 7.04 21.10 -16.21
CA THR A 271 6.78 19.68 -16.49
C THR A 271 6.30 19.51 -17.93
N ALA A 272 7.15 18.86 -18.73
CA ALA A 272 6.83 18.50 -20.12
C ALA A 272 5.88 17.30 -20.19
N ALA A 273 5.13 17.20 -21.28
CA ALA A 273 4.25 16.06 -21.58
C ALA A 273 5.04 14.82 -22.08
N GLY A 274 6.11 14.46 -21.37
CA GLY A 274 7.08 13.44 -21.77
C GLY A 274 8.34 14.01 -22.46
N PRO A 275 9.28 13.14 -22.85
CA PRO A 275 9.18 11.67 -22.79
C PRO A 275 9.48 11.06 -21.43
N ASP A 276 10.05 11.87 -20.54
CA ASP A 276 10.35 11.47 -19.18
C ASP A 276 9.17 11.77 -18.25
N VAL A 277 8.80 10.77 -17.44
CA VAL A 277 7.96 10.96 -16.25
C VAL A 277 8.79 10.52 -15.05
N ALA A 278 8.92 11.38 -14.05
CA ALA A 278 9.77 11.11 -12.90
C ALA A 278 8.98 11.05 -11.59
N PHE A 279 9.48 10.25 -10.66
CA PHE A 279 8.89 10.01 -9.36
C PHE A 279 9.97 9.94 -8.29
N TYR A 280 9.64 10.38 -7.07
CA TYR A 280 10.47 10.12 -5.89
C TYR A 280 9.88 8.97 -5.09
N VAL A 281 10.68 7.93 -4.89
CA VAL A 281 10.29 6.72 -4.15
C VAL A 281 11.24 6.52 -2.98
N THR A 282 10.69 6.26 -1.80
CA THR A 282 11.44 5.82 -0.63
C THR A 282 10.92 4.46 -0.22
N VAL A 283 11.74 3.42 -0.31
CA VAL A 283 11.37 2.07 0.14
C VAL A 283 11.93 1.81 1.53
N PRO A 284 11.18 1.19 2.46
CA PRO A 284 11.61 1.05 3.86
C PRO A 284 12.66 -0.05 4.05
N THR A 285 12.66 -1.07 3.20
CA THR A 285 13.51 -2.27 3.35
C THR A 285 14.13 -2.69 2.03
N ALA A 286 15.27 -3.39 2.11
CA ALA A 286 15.83 -4.08 0.95
C ALA A 286 14.91 -5.22 0.50
N GLY A 287 15.02 -5.63 -0.76
CA GLY A 287 14.21 -6.69 -1.36
C GLY A 287 13.58 -6.30 -2.68
N ASP A 288 12.77 -7.19 -3.24
CA ASP A 288 12.13 -6.96 -4.52
C ASP A 288 10.84 -6.16 -4.38
N TYR A 289 10.62 -5.23 -5.31
CA TYR A 289 9.39 -4.44 -5.44
C TYR A 289 8.87 -4.55 -6.86
N ARG A 290 7.56 -4.66 -7.01
CA ARG A 290 6.86 -4.55 -8.29
C ARG A 290 6.32 -3.13 -8.43
N LEU A 291 6.75 -2.45 -9.48
CA LEU A 291 6.31 -1.11 -9.85
C LEU A 291 5.31 -1.20 -10.98
N PHE A 292 4.25 -0.39 -10.92
CA PHE A 292 3.23 -0.26 -11.96
C PHE A 292 3.12 1.22 -12.33
N LEU A 293 3.55 1.57 -13.53
CA LEU A 293 3.48 2.91 -14.09
C LEU A 293 2.26 3.01 -15.01
N ASP A 294 1.29 3.81 -14.61
CA ASP A 294 0.19 4.22 -15.47
C ASP A 294 0.56 5.50 -16.23
N PHE A 295 0.34 5.55 -17.54
CA PHE A 295 0.45 6.76 -18.35
C PHE A 295 -0.66 6.80 -19.40
N GLN A 296 -1.06 7.99 -19.85
CA GLN A 296 -2.14 8.14 -20.82
C GLN A 296 -1.66 8.72 -22.15
N ARG A 297 -2.09 8.09 -23.24
CA ARG A 297 -1.91 8.59 -24.60
C ARG A 297 -3.08 8.19 -25.49
N ALA A 298 -3.45 9.07 -26.42
CA ALA A 298 -4.58 8.86 -27.34
C ALA A 298 -5.90 8.44 -26.64
N GLY A 299 -6.14 8.92 -25.42
CA GLY A 299 -7.32 8.65 -24.61
C GLY A 299 -7.28 7.31 -23.86
N VAL A 300 -6.21 6.53 -23.98
CA VAL A 300 -6.06 5.20 -23.37
C VAL A 300 -4.99 5.24 -22.28
N VAL A 301 -5.28 4.61 -21.14
CA VAL A 301 -4.32 4.42 -20.05
C VAL A 301 -3.58 3.11 -20.28
N HIS A 302 -2.26 3.15 -20.15
CA HIS A 302 -1.36 2.02 -20.31
C HIS A 302 -0.61 1.79 -19.00
N THR A 303 -0.44 0.53 -18.61
CA THR A 303 0.27 0.17 -17.38
C THR A 303 1.55 -0.62 -17.69
N ALA A 304 2.70 0.02 -17.60
CA ALA A 304 4.01 -0.65 -17.67
C ALA A 304 4.39 -1.19 -16.29
N ALA A 305 4.94 -2.40 -16.22
CA ALA A 305 5.24 -3.03 -14.94
C ALA A 305 6.68 -3.55 -14.84
N PHE A 306 7.39 -3.14 -13.78
CA PHE A 306 8.80 -3.41 -13.55
C PHE A 306 9.00 -4.17 -12.25
N THR A 307 9.97 -5.06 -12.22
CA THR A 307 10.49 -5.58 -10.95
C THR A 307 11.81 -4.86 -10.70
N VAL A 308 12.00 -4.37 -9.48
CA VAL A 308 13.24 -3.72 -9.05
C VAL A 308 13.72 -4.37 -7.78
N HIS A 309 15.04 -4.48 -7.64
CA HIS A 309 15.67 -4.94 -6.41
C HIS A 309 16.20 -3.73 -5.64
N ALA A 310 15.63 -3.47 -4.47
CA ALA A 310 16.14 -2.45 -3.58
C ALA A 310 17.31 -2.99 -2.76
N THR A 311 18.47 -2.34 -2.86
CA THR A 311 19.66 -2.74 -2.10
C THR A 311 19.57 -2.26 -0.65
N ALA A 312 20.23 -2.99 0.27
CA ALA A 312 20.37 -2.52 1.64
C ALA A 312 21.19 -1.23 1.68
N SER A 313 20.81 -0.30 2.56
CA SER A 313 21.68 0.82 2.91
C SER A 313 22.92 0.28 3.59
N THR A 314 24.10 0.51 3.01
CA THR A 314 25.36 0.43 3.75
C THR A 314 25.42 1.60 4.71
N GLU A 315 24.90 1.42 5.93
CA GLU A 315 25.35 2.24 7.05
C GLU A 315 26.82 1.86 7.32
N GLU A 316 27.75 2.71 6.88
CA GLU A 316 29.10 2.72 7.45
C GLU A 316 28.96 2.96 8.95
N GLY A 317 29.25 1.93 9.75
CA GLY A 317 29.36 2.07 11.19
C GLY A 317 30.35 3.18 11.53
N ARG A 318 29.85 4.18 12.26
CA ARG A 318 30.65 5.15 13.02
C ARG A 318 30.24 5.14 14.47
#